data_AF-A0A4P5W883-F1
#
_entry.id   AF-A0A4P5W883-F1
#
_cell.length_a   1.000
_cell.length_b   1.000
_cell.length_c   1.000
_cell.angle_alpha   90.00
_cell.angle_beta   90.00
_cell.angle_gamma   90.00
#
_symmetry.space_group_name_H-M   'P 1'
#
loop_
_entity.id
_entity.type
_entity.pdbx_description
1 polymer ?
#
loop_
_entity_poly.entity_id
_entity_poly.type
_entity_poly.pdbx_seq_one_letter_code
_entity_poly.pdbx_strand_id
1 'polypeptide(L)'
;MLRLIVAGLCAALLALSAFGHSVIGWSVLAPEVKAAGADDEMLTTLAISWRLGGAAMLIFSALVVDTLRRHRRDARVSLAPLVIIGAGYCLYGAWAFVTSGMEPFFFVLFVVPGAVLAASGIERRDR
;
A
#
# COMPACT_ATOMS: atom_id res chain seq x y z
N MET A 1 14.10 -14.17 12.09
CA MET A 1 12.82 -14.84 11.77
C MET A 1 11.60 -13.92 11.89
N LEU A 2 11.40 -13.23 13.03
CA LEU A 2 10.26 -12.33 13.25
C LEU A 2 10.06 -11.27 12.14
N ARG A 3 11.13 -10.59 11.70
CA ARG A 3 11.07 -9.60 10.60
C ARG A 3 10.52 -10.15 9.29
N LEU A 4 10.85 -11.40 8.94
CA LEU A 4 10.37 -12.03 7.71
C LEU A 4 8.89 -12.40 7.81
N ILE A 5 8.42 -12.78 9.01
CA ILE A 5 7.00 -13.04 9.26
C ILE A 5 6.21 -11.73 9.15
N VAL A 6 6.71 -10.68 9.78
CA VAL A 6 6.11 -9.34 9.74
C VAL A 6 6.06 -8.77 8.32
N ALA A 7 7.16 -8.86 7.57
CA ALA A 7 7.19 -8.41 6.17
C ALA A 7 6.26 -9.25 5.27
N GLY A 8 6.15 -10.56 5.53
CA GLY A 8 5.20 -11.43 4.83
C GLY A 8 3.75 -11.05 5.12
N LEU A 9 3.42 -10.73 6.37
CA LEU A 9 2.11 -10.21 6.76
C LEU A 9 1.82 -8.87 6.06
N CYS A 10 2.79 -7.95 6.00
CA CYS A 10 2.65 -6.70 5.25
C CYS A 10 2.39 -6.92 3.77
N ALA A 11 3.06 -7.87 3.12
CA ALA A 11 2.78 -8.19 1.72
C ALA A 11 1.34 -8.68 1.52
N ALA A 12 0.83 -9.51 2.43
CA ALA A 12 -0.57 -9.96 2.40
C ALA A 12 -1.54 -8.79 2.61
N LEU A 13 -1.27 -7.91 3.56
CA LEU A 13 -2.07 -6.71 3.82
C LEU A 13 -2.06 -5.74 2.62
N LEU A 14 -0.92 -5.57 1.96
CA LEU A 14 -0.81 -4.78 0.72
C LEU A 14 -1.68 -5.35 -0.40
N ALA A 15 -1.67 -6.67 -0.58
CA ALA A 15 -2.51 -7.33 -1.58
C ALA A 15 -4.01 -7.19 -1.25
N LEU A 16 -4.40 -7.32 0.03
CA LEU A 16 -5.76 -7.07 0.48
C LEU A 16 -6.17 -5.60 0.30
N SER A 17 -5.25 -4.67 0.58
CA SER A 17 -5.45 -3.24 0.35
C SER A 17 -5.65 -2.92 -1.13
N ALA A 18 -4.92 -3.59 -2.03
CA ALA A 18 -5.12 -3.45 -3.47
C ALA A 18 -6.56 -3.77 -3.88
N PHE A 19 -7.10 -4.87 -3.35
CA PHE A 19 -8.49 -5.27 -3.59
C PHE A 19 -9.48 -4.28 -2.97
N GLY A 20 -9.28 -3.95 -1.68
CA GLY A 20 -10.14 -3.01 -0.95
C GLY A 20 -10.19 -1.64 -1.62
N HIS A 21 -9.05 -1.12 -2.06
CA HIS A 21 -8.98 0.12 -2.83
C HIS A 21 -9.71 -0.02 -4.17
N SER A 22 -9.27 -0.92 -5.05
CA SER A 22 -9.76 -1.00 -6.44
C SER A 22 -11.23 -1.40 -6.58
N VAL A 23 -11.74 -2.24 -5.68
CA VAL A 23 -13.09 -2.82 -5.80
C VAL A 23 -14.04 -2.16 -4.82
N ILE A 24 -13.76 -2.29 -3.52
CA ILE A 24 -14.68 -1.84 -2.47
C ILE A 24 -14.74 -0.31 -2.46
N GLY A 25 -13.59 0.35 -2.40
CA GLY A 25 -13.50 1.82 -2.40
C GLY A 25 -14.16 2.44 -3.63
N TRP A 26 -13.93 1.85 -4.81
CA TRP A 26 -14.57 2.34 -6.04
C TRP A 26 -16.10 2.15 -6.03
N SER A 27 -16.60 1.01 -5.54
CA SER A 27 -18.04 0.76 -5.48
C SER A 27 -18.81 1.74 -4.58
N VAL A 28 -18.14 2.27 -3.56
CA VAL A 28 -18.68 3.29 -2.66
C VAL A 28 -18.54 4.69 -3.26
N LEU A 29 -17.38 5.02 -3.81
CA LEU A 29 -17.07 6.36 -4.32
C LEU A 29 -17.80 6.69 -5.63
N ALA A 30 -17.91 5.73 -6.55
CA ALA A 30 -18.42 6.01 -7.90
C ALA A 30 -19.87 6.54 -7.91
N PRO A 31 -20.82 6.00 -7.12
CA PRO A 31 -22.16 6.58 -6.99
C PRO A 31 -22.15 8.01 -6.44
N GLU A 32 -21.30 8.30 -5.45
CA GLU A 32 -21.21 9.63 -4.84
C GLU A 32 -20.67 10.67 -5.84
N VAL A 33 -19.62 10.31 -6.57
CA VAL A 33 -19.05 11.17 -7.63
C VAL A 33 -20.06 11.40 -8.74
N LYS A 34 -20.85 10.37 -9.11
CA LYS A 34 -21.95 10.52 -10.07
C LYS A 34 -23.05 11.45 -9.56
N ALA A 35 -23.45 11.28 -8.29
CA ALA A 35 -24.46 12.12 -7.65
C ALA A 35 -24.00 13.59 -7.52
N ALA A 36 -22.69 13.82 -7.41
CA ALA A 36 -22.09 15.16 -7.43
C ALA A 36 -22.03 15.81 -8.83
N GLY A 37 -22.58 15.16 -9.86
CA GLY A 37 -22.70 15.72 -11.20
C GLY A 37 -21.58 15.34 -12.17
N ALA A 38 -20.77 14.33 -11.84
CA ALA A 38 -19.76 13.85 -12.76
C ALA A 38 -20.37 13.24 -14.03
N ASP A 39 -19.85 13.66 -15.19
CA ASP A 39 -20.16 13.00 -16.46
C ASP A 39 -19.48 11.62 -16.56
N ASP A 40 -19.86 10.86 -17.58
CA ASP A 40 -19.39 9.49 -17.76
C ASP A 40 -17.90 9.42 -18.17
N GLU A 41 -17.40 10.45 -18.84
CA GLU A 41 -15.99 10.55 -19.23
C GLU A 41 -15.09 10.75 -18.01
N MET A 42 -15.48 11.68 -17.11
CA MET A 42 -14.79 11.94 -15.86
C MET A 42 -14.84 10.72 -14.94
N LEU A 43 -15.99 10.06 -14.80
CA LEU A 43 -16.09 8.80 -14.05
C LEU A 43 -15.19 7.71 -14.62
N THR A 44 -15.12 7.58 -15.94
CA THR A 44 -14.27 6.58 -16.60
C THR A 44 -12.79 6.87 -16.33
N THR A 45 -12.36 8.12 -16.50
CA THR A 45 -10.99 8.55 -16.24
C THR A 45 -10.62 8.34 -14.77
N LEU A 46 -11.52 8.68 -13.84
CA LEU A 46 -11.32 8.46 -12.42
C LEU A 46 -11.23 6.96 -12.10
N ALA A 47 -12.09 6.12 -12.67
CA ALA A 47 -12.05 4.67 -12.48
C ALA A 47 -10.71 4.06 -12.94
N ILE A 48 -10.17 4.52 -14.07
CA ILE A 48 -8.88 4.06 -14.61
C ILE A 48 -7.75 4.46 -13.66
N SER A 49 -7.69 5.73 -13.26
CA SER A 49 -6.66 6.23 -12.34
C SER A 49 -6.74 5.58 -10.95
N TRP A 50 -7.95 5.30 -10.46
CA TRP A 50 -8.18 4.61 -9.20
C TRP A 50 -7.68 3.16 -9.24
N ARG A 51 -7.99 2.41 -10.31
CA ARG A 51 -7.53 1.03 -10.50
C ARG A 51 -6.01 0.94 -10.67
N LEU A 52 -5.39 1.95 -11.28
CA LEU A 52 -3.93 2.05 -11.35
C LEU A 52 -3.32 2.09 -9.94
N GLY A 53 -3.96 2.81 -9.01
CA GLY A 53 -3.60 2.81 -7.60
C GLY A 53 -3.49 1.39 -7.04
N GLY A 54 -4.55 0.58 -7.17
CA GLY A 54 -4.54 -0.79 -6.67
C GLY A 54 -3.58 -1.73 -7.42
N ALA A 55 -3.40 -1.55 -8.73
CA ALA A 55 -2.39 -2.30 -9.49
C ALA A 55 -0.96 -2.03 -8.97
N ALA A 56 -0.65 -0.77 -8.64
CA ALA A 56 0.63 -0.41 -8.03
C ALA A 56 0.81 -1.09 -6.66
N MET A 57 -0.23 -1.12 -5.81
CA MET A 57 -0.19 -1.82 -4.52
C MET A 57 0.13 -3.32 -4.68
N LEU A 58 -0.46 -3.96 -5.69
CA LEU A 58 -0.22 -5.38 -5.99
C LEU A 58 1.21 -5.63 -6.46
N ILE A 59 1.75 -4.75 -7.31
CA ILE A 59 3.15 -4.81 -7.75
C ILE A 59 4.09 -4.66 -6.55
N PHE A 60 3.82 -3.71 -5.65
CA PHE A 60 4.61 -3.55 -4.44
C PHE A 60 4.55 -4.79 -3.53
N SER A 61 3.38 -5.40 -3.36
CA SER A 61 3.26 -6.68 -2.65
C SER A 61 4.13 -7.77 -3.29
N ALA A 62 4.09 -7.91 -4.62
CA ALA A 62 4.91 -8.87 -5.35
C ALA A 62 6.42 -8.61 -5.17
N LEU A 63 6.85 -7.35 -5.20
CA LEU A 63 8.24 -6.96 -4.96
C LEU A 63 8.70 -7.28 -3.54
N VAL A 64 7.83 -7.08 -2.54
CA VAL A 64 8.12 -7.48 -1.15
C VAL A 64 8.27 -9.00 -1.06
N VAL A 65 7.35 -9.78 -1.64
CA VAL A 65 7.44 -11.25 -1.67
C VAL A 65 8.72 -11.73 -2.35
N ASP A 66 9.06 -11.18 -3.52
CA ASP A 66 10.29 -11.53 -4.24
C ASP A 66 11.54 -11.19 -3.42
N THR A 67 11.59 -10.00 -2.82
CA THR A 67 12.71 -9.58 -1.95
C THR A 67 12.86 -10.52 -0.76
N LEU A 68 11.78 -10.91 -0.11
CA LEU A 68 11.81 -11.87 1.01
C LEU A 68 12.25 -13.28 0.58
N ARG A 69 11.79 -13.75 -0.60
CA ARG A 69 12.22 -15.04 -1.16
C ARG A 69 13.71 -15.04 -1.47
N ARG A 70 14.23 -13.95 -2.03
CA ARG A 70 15.66 -13.80 -2.33
C ARG A 70 16.48 -13.68 -1.05
N HIS A 71 16.05 -12.88 -0.09
CA HIS A 71 16.75 -12.71 1.19
C HIS A 71 16.83 -14.01 2.00
N ARG A 72 15.81 -14.88 1.92
CA ARG A 72 15.87 -16.24 2.49
C ARG A 72 16.91 -17.15 1.84
N ARG A 73 17.31 -16.88 0.60
CA ARG A 73 18.30 -17.66 -0.16
C ARG A 73 19.70 -17.05 -0.08
N ASP A 74 19.80 -15.72 -0.02
CA ASP A 74 21.05 -14.97 0.06
C ASP A 74 20.88 -13.76 0.99
N ALA A 75 21.64 -13.74 2.08
CA ALA A 75 21.61 -12.67 3.08
C ALA A 75 22.12 -11.32 2.55
N ARG A 76 22.72 -11.26 1.35
CA ARG A 76 23.23 -10.03 0.73
C ARG A 76 22.15 -9.21 0.02
N VAL A 77 20.92 -9.73 -0.07
CA VAL A 77 19.81 -9.04 -0.74
C VAL A 77 19.37 -7.85 0.09
N SER A 78 19.50 -6.66 -0.51
CA SER A 78 19.12 -5.39 0.09
C SER A 78 17.62 -5.36 0.42
N LEU A 79 17.31 -4.91 1.64
CA LEU A 79 15.94 -4.65 2.09
C LEU A 79 15.49 -3.20 1.86
N ALA A 80 16.32 -2.37 1.20
CA ALA A 80 15.99 -0.98 0.88
C ALA A 80 14.65 -0.82 0.12
N PRO A 81 14.24 -1.72 -0.80
CA PRO A 81 12.93 -1.62 -1.44
C PRO A 81 11.76 -1.63 -0.47
N LEU A 82 11.84 -2.41 0.63
CA LEU A 82 10.78 -2.47 1.65
C LEU A 82 10.66 -1.12 2.37
N VAL A 83 11.81 -0.48 2.65
CA VAL A 83 11.84 0.85 3.29
C VAL A 83 11.24 1.91 2.38
N ILE A 84 11.60 1.91 1.09
CA ILE A 84 11.10 2.89 0.11
C ILE A 84 9.58 2.76 -0.06
N ILE A 85 9.08 1.52 -0.25
CA ILE A 85 7.65 1.25 -0.39
C ILE A 85 6.91 1.65 0.89
N GLY A 86 7.43 1.23 2.06
CA GLY A 86 6.83 1.54 3.35
C GLY A 86 6.76 3.04 3.64
N ALA A 87 7.83 3.79 3.34
CA ALA A 87 7.86 5.24 3.47
C ALA A 87 6.86 5.92 2.53
N GLY A 88 6.75 5.47 1.27
CA GLY A 88 5.75 5.97 0.32
C GLY A 88 4.32 5.77 0.83
N TYR A 89 4.03 4.60 1.40
CA TYR A 89 2.73 4.30 2.02
C TYR A 89 2.42 5.19 3.21
N CYS A 90 3.40 5.41 4.10
CA CYS A 90 3.24 6.32 5.24
C CYS A 90 2.97 7.75 4.79
N LEU A 91 3.72 8.25 3.80
CA LEU A 91 3.55 9.63 3.30
C LEU A 91 2.17 9.83 2.68
N TYR A 92 1.75 8.91 1.80
CA TYR A 92 0.42 8.97 1.20
C TYR A 92 -0.67 8.84 2.26
N GLY A 93 -0.57 7.85 3.16
CA GLY A 93 -1.54 7.60 4.22
C GLY A 93 -1.69 8.79 5.17
N ALA A 94 -0.59 9.41 5.58
CA ALA A 94 -0.61 10.58 6.45
C ALA A 94 -1.25 11.78 5.75
N TRP A 95 -0.89 12.04 4.49
CA TRP A 95 -1.50 13.10 3.69
C TRP A 95 -3.02 12.87 3.55
N ALA A 96 -3.43 11.69 3.09
CA ALA A 96 -4.82 11.34 2.88
C ALA A 96 -5.65 11.36 4.18
N PHE A 97 -5.07 10.92 5.30
CA PHE A 97 -5.70 11.00 6.62
C PHE A 97 -5.99 12.45 7.01
N VAL A 98 -5.04 13.37 6.83
CA VAL A 98 -5.26 14.78 7.17
C VAL A 98 -6.28 15.43 6.22
N THR A 99 -6.16 15.19 4.90
CA THR A 99 -7.05 15.83 3.92
C THR A 99 -8.49 15.31 3.94
N SER A 100 -8.71 14.11 4.47
CA SER A 100 -10.05 13.52 4.62
C SER A 100 -10.74 13.91 5.93
N GLY A 101 -10.13 14.74 6.78
CA GLY A 101 -10.70 15.07 8.09
C GLY A 101 -10.46 13.98 9.13
N MET A 102 -9.33 13.28 9.05
CA MET A 102 -8.91 12.21 9.97
C MET A 102 -9.72 10.92 9.85
N GLU A 103 -10.12 10.55 8.63
CA GLU A 103 -10.80 9.27 8.38
C GLU A 103 -9.91 8.07 8.73
N PRO A 104 -10.26 7.24 9.74
CA PRO A 104 -9.39 6.16 10.24
C PRO A 104 -8.96 5.14 9.17
N PHE A 105 -9.74 5.01 8.11
CA PHE A 105 -9.42 4.17 6.94
C PHE A 105 -8.01 4.42 6.41
N PHE A 106 -7.61 5.68 6.21
CA PHE A 106 -6.31 6.01 5.63
C PHE A 106 -5.15 5.70 6.58
N PHE A 107 -5.37 5.92 7.88
CA PHE A 107 -4.37 5.59 8.89
C PHE A 107 -4.16 4.07 8.99
N VAL A 108 -5.25 3.30 9.09
CA VAL A 108 -5.19 1.86 9.31
C VAL A 108 -4.69 1.10 8.08
N LEU A 109 -5.05 1.52 6.86
CA LEU A 109 -4.70 0.78 5.64
C LEU A 109 -3.41 1.23 4.97
N PHE A 110 -2.93 2.45 5.24
CA PHE A 110 -1.73 2.97 4.59
C PHE A 110 -0.61 3.25 5.58
N VAL A 111 -0.88 3.99 6.65
CA VAL A 111 0.16 4.38 7.62
C VAL A 111 0.65 3.17 8.41
N VAL A 112 -0.26 2.37 8.98
CA VAL A 112 0.14 1.20 9.78
C VAL A 112 0.92 0.17 8.94
N PRO A 113 0.44 -0.28 7.76
CA PRO A 113 1.19 -1.24 6.95
C PRO A 113 2.50 -0.67 6.42
N GLY A 114 2.52 0.62 6.03
CA GLY A 114 3.72 1.32 5.59
C GLY A 114 4.80 1.38 6.66
N ALA A 115 4.41 1.72 7.90
CA ALA A 115 5.33 1.83 9.03
C ALA A 115 5.92 0.46 9.39
N VAL A 116 5.08 -0.57 9.42
CA VAL A 116 5.52 -1.94 9.71
C VAL A 116 6.45 -2.45 8.60
N LEU A 117 6.13 -2.18 7.32
CA LEU A 117 6.97 -2.57 6.20
C LEU A 117 8.33 -1.85 6.22
N ALA A 118 8.33 -0.54 6.47
CA ALA A 118 9.57 0.23 6.59
C ALA A 118 10.44 -0.28 7.75
N ALA A 119 9.83 -0.50 8.93
CA ALA A 119 10.53 -1.06 10.08
C ALA A 119 11.12 -2.46 9.80
N SER A 120 10.44 -3.26 8.97
CA SER A 120 10.93 -4.59 8.57
C SER A 120 12.15 -4.54 7.63
N GLY A 121 12.28 -3.46 6.86
CA GLY A 121 13.40 -3.24 5.94
C GLY A 121 14.60 -2.52 6.55
N ILE A 122 14.47 -1.93 7.75
CA ILE A 122 15.59 -1.31 8.46
C ILE A 122 16.44 -2.43 9.05
N GLU A 123 17.60 -2.66 8.41
CA GLU A 123 18.65 -3.51 8.95
C GLU A 123 19.21 -2.83 10.20
N ARG A 124 19.05 -3.44 11.38
CA ARG A 124 19.87 -3.04 12.52
C ARG A 124 21.32 -3.36 12.13
N ARG A 125 22.12 -2.32 11.91
CA ARG A 125 23.58 -2.39 12.04
C ARG A 125 23.88 -2.74 13.49
N ASP A 126 23.70 -4.00 13.86
CA ASP A 126 24.29 -4.52 15.08
C ASP A 126 25.80 -4.52 14.81
N ARG A 127 26.46 -3.50 15.39
CA ARG A 127 27.91 -3.42 15.52
C ARG A 127 28.37 -4.40 16.60
#